data_AF-A0A1B6H630-F1
#
_entry.id   AF-A0A1B6H630-F1
#
_cell.length_a   1.000
_cell.length_b   1.000
_cell.length_c   1.000
_cell.angle_alpha   90.00
_cell.angle_beta   90.00
_cell.angle_gamma   90.00
#
_symmetry.space_group_name_H-M   'P 1'
#
loop_
_entity.id
_entity.type
_entity.pdbx_description
1 polymer ?
#
loop_
_entity_poly.entity_id
_entity_poly.type
_entity_poly.pdbx_seq_one_letter_code
_entity_poly.pdbx_strand_id
1 'polypeptide(L)'
;MNSFNEHVTVLPLLAENEALKKQLTTAQEAVQTASESSKVSSSELMAENETLKNRLASAEALQRSFENSKIAELMEETQNLKKQLESANEAYQNAWESGKVAAAELVAENKSLKNQLVSAEEALKRASESNKKASQQSAKEVELHQLVGDLTRKLEIVERARRDQEFGLDRLQAQLGRVTEELTDTQRKLAHSENALQSSQSQLQTENSFQYGEKLNKYLGLLKQLKDSLDEEQSRCNSLGSWLNLTAQSGDVMEFEISELRRLLQEEQEHSVKMKTCLYSAVTMIHEILSDFKSLGEELEKVRADHAVKESHSLAYDEMQKKGFRERLDSLTAKLVEKEEALAISQRHLASLHEAVRLQNAEKEGAFSFLGIYGSGEVKVLKEQVKNLSDEVQAKKDELQANMQQIQTLRTEVQELQGVNDTVMVLEEQAKIYQADFEAERKARELLVAEKERVVEDFRHLVKRNEALLKQVNELQNN
;
A
#
# COMPACT_ATOMS: atom_id res chain seq x y z
N MET A 1 25.01 -95.33 82.44
CA MET A 1 23.95 -94.43 81.94
C MET A 1 24.54 -93.03 81.84
N ASN A 2 24.88 -92.57 80.62
CA ASN A 2 25.13 -91.16 80.23
C ASN A 2 25.94 -91.13 78.91
N SER A 3 25.39 -91.69 77.84
CA SER A 3 26.01 -91.61 76.49
C SER A 3 24.97 -91.43 75.38
N PHE A 4 23.68 -91.32 75.72
CA PHE A 4 22.59 -91.28 74.72
C PHE A 4 21.86 -89.93 74.64
N ASN A 5 22.24 -88.93 75.46
CA ASN A 5 21.55 -87.63 75.52
C ASN A 5 22.30 -86.48 74.83
N GLU A 6 23.54 -86.67 74.36
CA GLU A 6 24.27 -85.64 73.61
C GLU A 6 23.96 -85.67 72.10
N HIS A 7 23.50 -86.81 71.56
CA HIS A 7 23.18 -86.90 70.12
C HIS A 7 21.82 -86.32 69.73
N VAL A 8 20.88 -86.18 70.68
CA VAL A 8 19.51 -85.69 70.40
C VAL A 8 19.45 -84.15 70.34
N THR A 9 20.38 -83.45 70.98
CA THR A 9 20.43 -81.98 71.00
C THR A 9 21.33 -81.36 69.93
N VAL A 10 22.25 -82.13 69.33
CA VAL A 10 23.21 -81.63 68.32
C VAL A 10 22.61 -81.55 66.92
N LEU A 11 21.68 -82.45 66.56
CA LEU A 11 21.04 -82.47 65.24
C LEU A 11 20.16 -81.23 64.93
N PRO A 12 19.30 -80.75 65.86
CA PRO A 12 18.52 -79.52 65.65
C PRO A 12 19.42 -78.29 65.52
N LEU A 13 20.48 -78.21 66.33
CA LEU A 13 21.44 -77.11 66.29
C LEU A 13 22.26 -77.09 65.00
N LEU A 14 22.57 -78.25 64.42
CA LEU A 14 23.23 -78.35 63.11
C LEU A 14 22.31 -77.86 61.97
N ALA A 15 21.04 -78.26 61.99
CA ALA A 15 20.04 -77.81 61.03
C ALA A 15 19.79 -76.29 61.12
N GLU A 16 19.74 -75.76 62.34
CA GLU A 16 19.65 -74.32 62.59
C GLU A 16 20.91 -73.57 62.12
N ASN A 17 22.10 -74.15 62.33
CA ASN A 17 23.35 -73.57 61.82
C ASN A 17 23.40 -73.55 60.28
N GLU A 18 22.93 -74.61 59.62
CA GLU A 18 22.80 -74.64 58.16
C GLU A 18 21.77 -73.63 57.65
N ALA A 19 20.63 -73.51 58.34
CA ALA A 19 19.61 -72.52 58.00
C ALA A 19 20.12 -71.09 58.15
N LEU A 20 20.86 -70.80 59.23
CA LEU A 20 21.50 -69.50 59.44
C LEU A 20 22.60 -69.21 58.42
N LYS A 21 23.40 -70.22 58.03
CA LYS A 21 24.36 -70.07 56.93
C LYS A 21 23.68 -69.76 55.61
N LYS A 22 22.59 -70.45 55.29
CA LYS A 22 21.77 -70.16 54.10
C LYS A 22 21.22 -68.73 54.13
N GLN A 23 20.64 -68.31 55.25
CA GLN A 23 20.13 -66.95 55.41
C GLN A 23 21.25 -65.90 55.28
N LEU A 24 22.44 -66.16 55.84
CA LEU A 24 23.59 -65.27 55.71
C LEU A 24 24.04 -65.13 54.25
N THR A 25 24.12 -66.25 53.51
CA THR A 25 24.47 -66.21 52.08
C THR A 25 23.42 -65.46 51.26
N THR A 26 22.13 -65.69 51.50
CA THR A 26 21.05 -64.98 50.80
C THR A 26 21.05 -63.48 51.13
N ALA A 27 21.33 -63.11 52.39
CA ALA A 27 21.47 -61.71 52.78
C ALA A 27 22.70 -61.06 52.12
N GLN A 28 23.82 -61.77 51.99
CA GLN A 28 25.01 -61.29 51.27
C GLN A 28 24.73 -61.11 49.78
N GLU A 29 24.04 -62.04 49.14
CA GLU A 29 23.64 -61.94 47.73
C GLU A 29 22.67 -60.77 47.50
N ALA A 30 21.72 -60.54 48.40
CA ALA A 30 20.81 -59.40 48.36
C ALA A 30 21.53 -58.05 48.51
N VAL A 31 22.54 -57.97 49.39
CA VAL A 31 23.37 -56.77 49.55
C VAL A 31 24.25 -56.54 48.33
N GLN A 32 24.79 -57.61 47.74
CA GLN A 32 25.60 -57.54 46.51
C GLN A 32 24.78 -57.03 45.33
N THR A 33 23.58 -57.56 45.12
CA THR A 33 22.66 -57.11 44.06
C THR A 33 22.16 -55.68 44.27
N ALA A 34 21.85 -55.28 45.51
CA ALA A 34 21.48 -53.89 45.81
C ALA A 34 22.64 -52.90 45.56
N SER A 35 23.88 -53.30 45.89
CA SER A 35 25.10 -52.53 45.61
C SER A 35 25.35 -52.38 44.11
N GLU A 36 25.16 -53.44 43.33
CA GLU A 36 25.31 -53.41 41.87
C GLU A 36 24.22 -52.56 41.20
N SER A 37 22.96 -52.71 41.62
CA SER A 37 21.85 -51.87 41.17
C SER A 37 22.08 -50.38 41.47
N SER A 38 22.59 -50.06 42.66
CA SER A 38 22.93 -48.68 43.03
C SER A 38 24.08 -48.11 42.18
N LYS A 39 25.06 -48.93 41.81
CA LYS A 39 26.16 -48.51 40.91
C LYS A 39 25.65 -48.25 39.49
N VAL A 40 24.76 -49.09 38.98
CA VAL A 40 24.13 -48.92 37.65
C VAL A 40 23.34 -47.61 37.63
N SER A 41 22.46 -47.39 38.62
CA SER A 41 21.68 -46.14 38.72
C SER A 41 22.58 -44.90 38.85
N SER A 42 23.66 -44.98 39.62
CA SER A 42 24.63 -43.88 39.70
C SER A 42 25.35 -43.62 38.37
N SER A 43 25.64 -44.66 37.59
CA SER A 43 26.28 -44.52 36.28
C SER A 43 25.35 -43.93 35.22
N GLU A 44 24.07 -44.30 35.26
CA GLU A 44 23.03 -43.75 34.38
C GLU A 44 22.79 -42.26 34.66
N LEU A 45 22.71 -41.85 35.93
CA LEU A 45 22.58 -40.44 36.31
C LEU A 45 23.81 -39.61 35.90
N MET A 46 25.01 -40.19 35.92
CA MET A 46 26.22 -39.53 35.44
C MET A 46 26.21 -39.35 33.92
N ALA A 47 25.79 -40.39 33.17
CA ALA A 47 25.63 -40.30 31.72
C ALA A 47 24.55 -39.27 31.34
N GLU A 48 23.41 -39.25 32.05
CA GLU A 48 22.36 -38.26 31.83
C GLU A 48 22.86 -36.84 32.11
N ASN A 49 23.57 -36.61 33.22
CA ASN A 49 24.20 -35.32 33.49
C ASN A 49 25.16 -34.87 32.40
N GLU A 50 25.97 -35.79 31.86
CA GLU A 50 26.90 -35.51 30.79
C GLU A 50 26.16 -35.13 29.49
N THR A 51 25.06 -35.82 29.17
CA THR A 51 24.21 -35.45 28.03
C THR A 51 23.54 -34.08 28.22
N LEU A 52 23.02 -33.77 29.41
CA LEU A 52 22.42 -32.47 29.71
C LEU A 52 23.46 -31.34 29.61
N LYS A 53 24.67 -31.57 30.10
CA LYS A 53 25.78 -30.62 30.01
C LYS A 53 26.15 -30.34 28.55
N ASN A 54 26.17 -31.36 27.70
CA ASN A 54 26.41 -31.20 26.26
C ASN A 54 25.28 -30.44 25.57
N ARG A 55 24.01 -30.69 25.94
CA ARG A 55 22.86 -29.94 25.40
C ARG A 55 22.89 -28.47 25.82
N LEU A 56 23.25 -28.18 27.08
CA LEU A 56 23.43 -26.81 27.57
C LEU A 56 24.52 -26.08 26.78
N ALA A 57 25.69 -26.70 26.60
CA ALA A 57 26.78 -26.13 25.82
C ALA A 57 26.38 -25.85 24.35
N SER A 58 25.59 -26.75 23.74
CA SER A 58 25.06 -26.54 22.40
C SER A 58 24.05 -25.38 22.33
N ALA A 59 23.18 -25.24 23.34
CA ALA A 59 22.23 -24.13 23.43
C ALA A 59 22.95 -22.78 23.60
N GLU A 60 23.98 -22.72 24.46
CA GLU A 60 24.81 -21.53 24.65
C GLU A 60 25.55 -21.13 23.35
N ALA A 61 26.04 -22.11 22.59
CA ALA A 61 26.69 -21.85 21.31
C ALA A 61 25.72 -21.26 20.27
N LEU A 62 24.49 -21.79 20.19
CA LEU A 62 23.45 -21.24 19.32
C LEU A 62 23.04 -19.82 19.74
N GLN A 63 22.91 -19.57 21.03
CA GLN A 63 22.60 -18.24 21.54
C GLN A 63 23.70 -17.23 21.19
N ARG A 64 24.98 -17.57 21.41
CA ARG A 64 26.11 -16.73 21.02
C ARG A 64 26.17 -16.49 19.51
N SER A 65 25.85 -17.50 18.71
CA SER A 65 25.79 -17.36 17.24
C SER A 65 24.70 -16.36 16.83
N PHE A 66 23.53 -16.43 17.47
CA PHE A 66 22.43 -15.51 17.21
C PHE A 66 22.78 -14.08 17.63
N GLU A 67 23.34 -13.90 18.82
CA GLU A 67 23.78 -12.60 19.32
C GLU A 67 24.86 -11.98 18.41
N ASN A 68 25.84 -12.77 17.95
CA ASN A 68 26.86 -12.31 17.01
C ASN A 68 26.28 -11.92 15.65
N SER A 69 25.30 -12.68 15.13
CA SER A 69 24.61 -12.33 13.88
C SER A 69 23.89 -10.98 14.02
N LYS A 70 23.20 -10.77 15.15
CA LYS A 70 22.48 -9.52 15.40
C LYS A 70 23.42 -8.32 15.59
N ILE A 71 24.57 -8.53 16.24
CA ILE A 71 25.60 -7.49 16.35
C ILE A 71 26.17 -7.13 14.96
N ALA A 72 26.39 -8.12 14.09
CA ALA A 72 26.87 -7.88 12.73
C ALA A 72 25.86 -7.06 11.90
N GLU A 73 24.57 -7.41 11.95
CA GLU A 73 23.50 -6.66 11.29
C GLU A 73 23.45 -5.19 11.77
N LEU A 74 23.49 -4.98 13.09
CA LEU A 74 23.47 -3.63 13.66
C LEU A 74 24.73 -2.80 13.30
N MET A 75 25.90 -3.44 13.18
CA MET A 75 27.12 -2.77 12.72
C MET A 75 27.02 -2.36 11.25
N GLU A 76 26.47 -3.22 10.39
CA GLU A 76 26.26 -2.92 8.98
C GLU A 76 25.25 -1.78 8.79
N GLU A 77 24.14 -1.80 9.52
CA GLU A 77 23.16 -0.72 9.54
C GLU A 77 23.78 0.60 10.00
N THR A 78 24.56 0.59 11.09
CA THR A 78 25.26 1.78 11.60
C THR A 78 26.26 2.32 10.57
N GLN A 79 26.97 1.45 9.84
CA GLN A 79 27.90 1.86 8.81
C GLN A 79 27.18 2.47 7.59
N ASN A 80 26.03 1.93 7.21
CA ASN A 80 25.20 2.49 6.15
C ASN A 80 24.62 3.86 6.52
N LEU A 81 24.09 4.00 7.74
CA LEU A 81 23.60 5.28 8.26
C LEU A 81 24.71 6.34 8.29
N LYS A 82 25.92 5.96 8.67
CA LYS A 82 27.09 6.87 8.65
C LYS A 82 27.41 7.35 7.24
N LYS A 83 27.43 6.46 6.25
CA LYS A 83 27.66 6.83 4.84
C LYS A 83 26.57 7.76 4.30
N GLN A 84 25.31 7.52 4.66
CA GLN A 84 24.20 8.40 4.28
C GLN A 84 24.31 9.78 4.91
N LEU A 85 24.76 9.86 6.17
CA LEU A 85 24.99 11.13 6.84
C LEU A 85 26.14 11.92 6.20
N GLU A 86 27.24 11.24 5.85
CA GLU A 86 28.39 11.85 5.16
C GLU A 86 27.98 12.40 3.78
N SER A 87 27.24 11.63 2.98
CA SER A 87 26.77 12.09 1.66
C SER A 87 25.77 13.24 1.75
N ALA A 88 24.87 13.23 2.73
CA ALA A 88 23.95 14.34 2.99
C ALA A 88 24.70 15.63 3.39
N ASN A 89 25.76 15.49 4.20
CA ASN A 89 26.57 16.62 4.63
C ASN A 89 27.40 17.22 3.47
N GLU A 90 27.94 16.37 2.59
CA GLU A 90 28.60 16.82 1.36
C GLU A 90 27.63 17.54 0.42
N ALA A 91 26.42 17.00 0.23
CA ALA A 91 25.39 17.65 -0.57
C ALA A 91 25.01 19.02 -0.01
N TYR A 92 24.89 19.14 1.32
CA TYR A 92 24.61 20.41 1.99
C TYR A 92 25.74 21.43 1.80
N GLN A 93 26.99 21.03 1.97
CA GLN A 93 28.17 21.88 1.72
C GLN A 93 28.21 22.38 0.27
N ASN A 94 28.00 21.48 -0.69
CA ASN A 94 27.98 21.84 -2.11
C ASN A 94 26.86 22.83 -2.44
N ALA A 95 25.66 22.62 -1.88
CA ALA A 95 24.54 23.55 -2.05
C ALA A 95 24.83 24.93 -1.43
N TRP A 96 25.50 24.95 -0.26
CA TRP A 96 25.89 26.19 0.39
C TRP A 96 26.93 26.97 -0.41
N GLU A 97 27.96 26.31 -0.92
CA GLU A 97 28.97 26.93 -1.77
C GLU A 97 28.37 27.45 -3.09
N SER A 98 27.50 26.65 -3.72
CA SER A 98 26.78 27.06 -4.94
C SER A 98 25.91 28.30 -4.69
N GLY A 99 25.18 28.34 -3.58
CA GLY A 99 24.38 29.50 -3.18
C GLY A 99 25.23 30.76 -2.95
N LYS A 100 26.44 30.61 -2.41
CA LYS A 100 27.38 31.72 -2.21
C LYS A 100 27.91 32.27 -3.54
N VAL A 101 28.19 31.41 -4.51
CA VAL A 101 28.61 31.82 -5.87
C VAL A 101 27.48 32.56 -6.57
N ALA A 102 26.25 32.01 -6.56
CA ALA A 102 25.08 32.66 -7.15
C ALA A 102 24.79 34.04 -6.52
N ALA A 103 24.93 34.16 -5.20
CA ALA A 103 24.79 35.46 -4.52
C ALA A 103 25.86 36.48 -4.95
N ALA A 104 27.12 36.03 -5.15
CA ALA A 104 28.19 36.90 -5.63
C ALA A 104 27.94 37.37 -7.08
N GLU A 105 27.45 36.47 -7.94
CA GLU A 105 27.06 36.80 -9.32
C GLU A 105 25.92 37.82 -9.37
N LEU A 106 24.87 37.62 -8.57
CA LEU A 106 23.76 38.59 -8.46
C LEU A 106 24.21 39.95 -7.94
N VAL A 107 25.18 40.02 -7.03
CA VAL A 107 25.76 41.28 -6.56
C VAL A 107 26.56 41.97 -7.67
N ALA A 108 27.33 41.22 -8.46
CA ALA A 108 28.08 41.75 -9.58
C ALA A 108 27.15 42.26 -10.70
N GLU A 109 26.09 41.52 -11.01
CA GLU A 109 25.07 41.91 -11.97
C GLU A 109 24.33 43.17 -11.52
N ASN A 110 23.88 43.24 -10.26
CA ASN A 110 23.26 44.45 -9.70
C ASN A 110 24.17 45.67 -9.79
N LYS A 111 25.48 45.50 -9.55
CA LYS A 111 26.46 46.59 -9.70
C LYS A 111 26.59 47.03 -11.16
N SER A 112 26.59 46.09 -12.10
CA SER A 112 26.62 46.38 -13.54
C SER A 112 25.37 47.12 -14.00
N LEU A 113 24.18 46.63 -13.64
CA LEU A 113 22.90 47.26 -13.95
C LEU A 113 22.80 48.67 -13.38
N LYS A 114 23.28 48.87 -12.15
CA LYS A 114 23.33 50.21 -11.54
C LYS A 114 24.21 51.18 -12.34
N ASN A 115 25.37 50.72 -12.84
CA ASN A 115 26.22 51.54 -13.69
C ASN A 115 25.57 51.85 -15.05
N GLN A 116 24.88 50.88 -15.64
CA GLN A 116 24.13 51.09 -16.89
C GLN A 116 22.99 52.09 -16.70
N LEU A 117 22.28 52.03 -15.58
CA LEU A 117 21.21 52.96 -15.24
C LEU A 117 21.74 54.40 -15.12
N VAL A 118 22.86 54.60 -14.41
CA VAL A 118 23.53 55.91 -14.32
C VAL A 118 23.94 56.43 -15.70
N SER A 119 24.52 55.56 -16.54
CA SER A 119 24.90 55.95 -17.91
C SER A 119 23.70 56.33 -18.79
N ALA A 120 22.59 55.60 -18.67
CA ALA A 120 21.35 55.88 -19.37
C ALA A 120 20.70 57.18 -18.88
N GLU A 121 20.69 57.45 -17.58
CA GLU A 121 20.20 58.71 -17.00
C GLU A 121 21.03 59.91 -17.47
N GLU A 122 22.35 59.78 -17.54
CA GLU A 122 23.22 60.82 -18.11
C GLU A 122 22.97 61.05 -19.60
N ALA A 123 22.77 59.98 -20.38
CA ALA A 123 22.46 60.07 -21.81
C ALA A 123 21.09 60.75 -22.04
N LEU A 124 20.08 60.39 -21.23
CA LEU A 124 18.77 61.03 -21.25
C LEU A 124 18.86 62.51 -20.91
N LYS A 125 19.66 62.87 -19.89
CA LYS A 125 19.88 64.27 -19.50
C LYS A 125 20.52 65.07 -20.63
N ARG A 126 21.58 64.55 -21.25
CA ARG A 126 22.24 65.16 -22.42
C ARG A 126 21.29 65.30 -23.62
N ALA A 127 20.49 64.28 -23.90
CA ALA A 127 19.48 64.32 -24.97
C ALA A 127 18.40 65.37 -24.69
N SER A 128 17.92 65.48 -23.44
CA SER A 128 16.94 66.49 -23.04
C SER A 128 17.47 67.93 -23.14
N GLU A 129 18.75 68.14 -22.80
CA GLU A 129 19.43 69.43 -22.93
C GLU A 129 19.69 69.82 -24.39
N SER A 130 20.00 68.83 -25.25
CA SER A 130 20.13 69.02 -26.70
C SER A 130 18.78 69.34 -27.35
N ASN A 131 17.70 68.67 -26.95
CA ASN A 131 16.35 68.91 -27.47
C ASN A 131 15.82 70.30 -27.09
N LYS A 132 16.15 70.79 -25.88
CA LYS A 132 15.86 72.18 -25.47
C LYS A 132 16.58 73.23 -26.31
N LYS A 133 17.78 72.94 -26.84
CA LYS A 133 18.52 73.85 -27.73
C LYS A 133 17.97 73.85 -29.17
N ALA A 134 17.38 72.75 -29.63
CA ALA A 134 16.78 72.63 -30.96
C ALA A 134 15.40 73.33 -31.09
N SER A 135 14.68 73.51 -29.99
CA SER A 135 13.32 74.11 -29.98
C SER A 135 13.25 75.64 -30.22
N GLN A 136 14.33 76.32 -30.60
CA GLN A 136 14.36 77.77 -30.87
C GLN A 136 14.14 78.13 -32.35
N GLN A 137 13.15 77.51 -33.00
CA GLN A 137 12.87 77.75 -34.42
C GLN A 137 11.38 78.02 -34.70
N SER A 138 11.08 78.49 -35.91
CA SER A 138 9.84 79.20 -36.28
C SER A 138 8.55 78.40 -36.02
N ALA A 139 7.40 79.07 -35.98
CA ALA A 139 6.09 78.47 -35.64
C ALA A 139 5.71 77.20 -36.45
N LYS A 140 6.16 77.08 -37.70
CA LYS A 140 5.96 75.86 -38.51
C LYS A 140 6.80 74.67 -38.04
N GLU A 141 7.99 74.93 -37.50
CA GLU A 141 8.84 73.87 -36.92
C GLU A 141 8.27 73.39 -35.59
N VAL A 142 7.61 74.26 -34.81
CA VAL A 142 6.89 73.87 -33.59
C VAL A 142 5.73 72.91 -33.89
N GLU A 143 4.91 73.19 -34.91
CA GLU A 143 3.85 72.28 -35.34
C GLU A 143 4.39 70.93 -35.84
N LEU A 144 5.52 70.96 -36.58
CA LEU A 144 6.18 69.75 -37.07
C LEU A 144 6.79 68.93 -35.92
N HIS A 145 7.39 69.57 -34.92
CA HIS A 145 7.85 68.93 -33.69
C HIS A 145 6.70 68.33 -32.87
N GLN A 146 5.55 69.02 -32.80
CA GLN A 146 4.35 68.50 -32.13
C GLN A 146 3.84 67.23 -32.83
N LEU A 147 3.74 67.26 -34.16
CA LEU A 147 3.32 66.10 -34.96
C LEU A 147 4.32 64.93 -34.85
N VAL A 148 5.62 65.20 -34.88
CA VAL A 148 6.65 64.18 -34.66
C VAL A 148 6.55 63.60 -33.25
N GLY A 149 6.29 64.43 -32.23
CA GLY A 149 6.06 63.99 -30.85
C GLY A 149 4.80 63.13 -30.68
N ASP A 150 3.72 63.46 -31.37
CA ASP A 150 2.49 62.67 -31.39
C ASP A 150 2.68 61.34 -32.14
N LEU A 151 3.40 61.34 -33.26
CA LEU A 151 3.76 60.13 -34.00
C LEU A 151 4.69 59.22 -33.18
N THR A 152 5.66 59.80 -32.47
CA THR A 152 6.58 59.06 -31.60
C THR A 152 5.83 58.38 -30.46
N ARG A 153 4.89 59.09 -29.82
CA ARG A 153 4.03 58.51 -28.77
C ARG A 153 3.14 57.40 -29.31
N LYS A 154 2.54 57.57 -30.49
CA LYS A 154 1.74 56.51 -31.13
C LYS A 154 2.59 55.28 -31.45
N LEU A 155 3.81 55.48 -31.95
CA LEU A 155 4.74 54.40 -32.27
C LEU A 155 5.18 53.66 -31.00
N GLU A 156 5.45 54.38 -29.91
CA GLU A 156 5.78 53.78 -28.61
C GLU A 156 4.61 52.96 -28.04
N ILE A 157 3.36 53.42 -28.16
CA ILE A 157 2.16 52.67 -27.74
C ILE A 157 2.04 51.37 -28.55
N VAL A 158 2.22 51.43 -29.87
CA VAL A 158 2.18 50.25 -30.74
C VAL A 158 3.31 49.28 -30.42
N GLU A 159 4.53 49.76 -30.17
CA GLU A 159 5.64 48.92 -29.76
C GLU A 159 5.44 48.27 -28.39
N ARG A 160 4.86 48.97 -27.41
CA ARG A 160 4.49 48.38 -26.12
C ARG A 160 3.45 47.28 -26.30
N ALA A 161 2.39 47.53 -27.08
CA ALA A 161 1.39 46.50 -27.38
C ALA A 161 2.01 45.27 -28.08
N ARG A 162 2.98 45.48 -29.00
CA ARG A 162 3.72 44.39 -29.66
C ARG A 162 4.56 43.59 -28.65
N ARG A 163 5.29 44.26 -27.76
CA ARG A 163 6.09 43.59 -26.71
C ARG A 163 5.19 42.82 -25.74
N ASP A 164 4.06 43.38 -25.33
CA ASP A 164 3.11 42.71 -24.43
C ASP A 164 2.53 41.43 -25.06
N GLN A 165 2.26 41.46 -26.38
CA GLN A 165 1.86 40.26 -27.13
C GLN A 165 2.98 39.22 -27.22
N GLU A 166 4.22 39.65 -27.46
CA GLU A 166 5.42 38.78 -27.51
C GLU A 166 5.66 38.10 -26.16
N PHE A 167 5.59 38.86 -25.06
CA PHE A 167 5.64 38.30 -23.69
C PHE A 167 4.48 37.34 -23.40
N GLY A 168 3.28 37.62 -23.92
CA GLY A 168 2.13 36.73 -23.81
C GLY A 168 2.38 35.38 -24.50
N LEU A 169 2.98 35.40 -25.69
CA LEU A 169 3.36 34.20 -26.44
C LEU A 169 4.45 33.40 -25.71
N ASP A 170 5.52 34.06 -25.24
CA ASP A 170 6.59 33.39 -24.49
C ASP A 170 6.06 32.74 -23.21
N ARG A 171 5.14 33.41 -22.50
CA ARG A 171 4.50 32.85 -21.31
C ARG A 171 3.68 31.61 -21.62
N LEU A 172 2.88 31.64 -22.70
CA LEU A 172 2.10 30.49 -23.14
C LEU A 172 3.01 29.33 -23.59
N GLN A 173 4.11 29.63 -24.28
CA GLN A 173 5.08 28.64 -24.71
C GLN A 173 5.81 27.99 -23.52
N ALA A 174 6.15 28.78 -22.49
CA ALA A 174 6.72 28.26 -21.24
C ALA A 174 5.72 27.43 -20.42
N GLN A 175 4.43 27.77 -20.46
CA GLN A 175 3.37 26.95 -19.85
C GLN A 175 3.19 25.63 -20.60
N LEU A 176 3.19 25.66 -21.93
CA LEU A 176 3.13 24.46 -22.77
C LEU A 176 4.34 23.54 -22.51
N GLY A 177 5.53 24.10 -22.38
CA GLY A 177 6.75 23.35 -22.02
C GLY A 177 6.60 22.61 -20.68
N ARG A 178 6.11 23.30 -19.64
CA ARG A 178 5.87 22.69 -18.32
C ARG A 178 4.84 21.56 -18.36
N VAL A 179 3.71 21.78 -19.02
CA VAL A 179 2.67 20.75 -19.17
C VAL A 179 3.20 19.54 -19.95
N THR A 180 4.03 19.77 -20.96
CA THR A 180 4.66 18.68 -21.73
C THR A 180 5.63 17.89 -20.86
N GLU A 181 6.44 18.56 -20.04
CA GLU A 181 7.38 17.92 -19.12
C GLU A 181 6.64 17.09 -18.06
N GLU A 182 5.60 17.65 -17.43
CA GLU A 182 4.71 16.94 -16.50
C GLU A 182 4.04 15.72 -17.15
N LEU A 183 3.60 15.82 -18.40
CA LEU A 183 3.04 14.70 -19.15
C LEU A 183 4.08 13.60 -19.39
N THR A 184 5.31 13.95 -19.75
CA THR A 184 6.37 12.94 -19.93
C THR A 184 6.78 12.28 -18.61
N ASP A 185 6.78 13.02 -17.50
CA ASP A 185 7.05 12.52 -16.16
C ASP A 185 5.97 11.55 -15.69
N THR A 186 4.69 11.88 -15.92
CA THR A 186 3.57 11.00 -15.59
C THR A 186 3.58 9.73 -16.44
N GLN A 187 3.89 9.83 -17.73
CA GLN A 187 4.08 8.65 -18.60
C GLN A 187 5.23 7.75 -18.11
N ARG A 188 6.37 8.32 -17.70
CA ARG A 188 7.49 7.55 -17.12
C ARG A 188 7.10 6.87 -15.82
N LYS A 189 6.38 7.55 -14.93
CA LYS A 189 5.89 6.98 -13.66
C LYS A 189 4.90 5.84 -13.91
N LEU A 190 3.99 6.00 -14.87
CA LEU A 190 3.05 4.95 -15.25
C LEU A 190 3.77 3.71 -15.76
N ALA A 191 4.70 3.86 -16.72
CA ALA A 191 5.49 2.76 -17.25
C ALA A 191 6.33 2.05 -16.16
N HIS A 192 6.84 2.79 -15.18
CA HIS A 192 7.53 2.20 -14.03
C HIS A 192 6.58 1.37 -13.15
N SER A 193 5.37 1.89 -12.89
CA SER A 193 4.35 1.16 -12.12
C SER A 193 3.86 -0.10 -12.83
N GLU A 194 3.66 -0.06 -14.15
CA GLU A 194 3.26 -1.22 -14.96
C GLU A 194 4.33 -2.31 -14.95
N ASN A 195 5.60 -1.94 -15.10
CA ASN A 195 6.72 -2.88 -15.02
C ASN A 195 6.86 -3.50 -13.61
N ALA A 196 6.63 -2.71 -12.55
CA ALA A 196 6.62 -3.24 -11.19
C ALA A 196 5.49 -4.24 -10.97
N LEU A 197 4.29 -3.93 -11.46
CA LEU A 197 3.11 -4.79 -11.36
C LEU A 197 3.30 -6.10 -12.14
N GLN A 198 3.86 -6.02 -13.34
CA GLN A 198 4.20 -7.19 -14.16
C GLN A 198 5.30 -8.05 -13.53
N SER A 199 6.27 -7.43 -12.85
CA SER A 199 7.31 -8.13 -12.08
C SER A 199 6.72 -8.86 -10.86
N SER A 200 5.85 -8.20 -10.09
CA SER A 200 5.12 -8.83 -8.98
C SER A 200 4.20 -9.95 -9.45
N GLN A 201 3.53 -9.78 -10.59
CA GLN A 201 2.68 -10.82 -11.17
C GLN A 201 3.51 -12.04 -11.63
N SER A 202 4.69 -11.81 -12.19
CA SER A 202 5.63 -12.88 -12.57
C SER A 202 6.16 -13.63 -11.34
N GLN A 203 6.46 -12.91 -10.25
CA GLN A 203 6.87 -13.50 -8.97
C GLN A 203 5.75 -14.34 -8.34
N LEU A 204 4.51 -13.84 -8.37
CA LEU A 204 3.32 -14.58 -7.91
C LEU A 204 3.07 -15.83 -8.76
N GLN A 205 3.34 -15.81 -10.06
CA GLN A 205 3.21 -16.99 -10.91
C GLN A 205 4.30 -18.03 -10.61
N THR A 206 5.53 -17.61 -10.25
CA THR A 206 6.58 -18.55 -9.82
C THR A 206 6.34 -19.15 -8.44
N GLU A 207 5.71 -18.42 -7.51
CA GLU A 207 5.37 -18.94 -6.16
C GLU A 207 4.08 -19.79 -6.15
N ASN A 208 3.15 -19.58 -7.09
CA ASN A 208 1.90 -20.35 -7.18
C ASN A 208 2.01 -21.70 -7.92
N SER A 209 3.20 -22.16 -8.28
CA SER A 209 3.38 -23.50 -8.85
C SER A 209 3.25 -24.58 -7.77
N PHE A 210 2.00 -24.97 -7.44
CA PHE A 210 1.53 -26.33 -7.14
C PHE A 210 2.29 -27.22 -6.11
N GLN A 211 3.32 -26.72 -5.42
CA GLN A 211 4.16 -27.55 -4.56
C GLN A 211 3.51 -27.89 -3.23
N TYR A 212 2.60 -27.04 -2.72
CA TYR A 212 1.99 -27.25 -1.41
C TYR A 212 0.97 -28.41 -1.44
N GLY A 213 0.14 -28.52 -2.48
CA GLY A 213 -0.83 -29.61 -2.61
C GLY A 213 -0.16 -30.98 -2.76
N GLU A 214 0.88 -31.07 -3.62
CA GLU A 214 1.64 -32.31 -3.79
C GLU A 214 2.41 -32.71 -2.53
N LYS A 215 3.04 -31.75 -1.84
CA LYS A 215 3.72 -32.00 -0.56
C LYS A 215 2.74 -32.45 0.53
N LEU A 216 1.57 -31.79 0.64
CA LEU A 216 0.55 -32.15 1.62
C LEU A 216 0.03 -33.58 1.39
N ASN A 217 -0.29 -33.91 0.14
CA ASN A 217 -0.72 -35.27 -0.24
C ASN A 217 0.36 -36.31 0.04
N LYS A 218 1.63 -35.98 -0.19
CA LYS A 218 2.77 -36.85 0.15
C LYS A 218 2.89 -37.08 1.66
N TYR A 219 2.74 -36.04 2.48
CA TYR A 219 2.76 -36.17 3.95
C TYR A 219 1.58 -36.98 4.47
N LEU A 220 0.39 -36.78 3.91
CA LEU A 220 -0.80 -37.59 4.23
C LEU A 220 -0.56 -39.08 3.92
N GLY A 221 0.08 -39.37 2.78
CA GLY A 221 0.48 -40.73 2.41
C GLY A 221 1.48 -41.37 3.37
N LEU A 222 2.51 -40.61 3.78
CA LEU A 222 3.51 -41.08 4.75
C LEU A 222 2.90 -41.36 6.13
N LEU A 223 1.97 -40.51 6.60
CA LEU A 223 1.25 -40.74 7.85
C LEU A 223 0.37 -41.99 7.80
N LYS A 224 -0.28 -42.23 6.66
CA LYS A 224 -1.06 -43.45 6.46
C LYS A 224 -0.16 -44.69 6.53
N GLN A 225 0.98 -44.68 5.85
CA GLN A 225 1.96 -45.77 5.95
C GLN A 225 2.46 -45.98 7.37
N LEU A 226 2.73 -44.90 8.12
CA LEU A 226 3.20 -44.99 9.49
C LEU A 226 2.12 -45.59 10.41
N LYS A 227 0.85 -45.25 10.19
CA LYS A 227 -0.30 -45.85 10.87
C LYS A 227 -0.43 -47.35 10.55
N ASP A 228 -0.37 -47.71 9.27
CA ASP A 228 -0.49 -49.11 8.82
C ASP A 228 0.63 -49.97 9.42
N SER A 229 1.89 -49.48 9.44
CA SER A 229 3.02 -50.15 10.11
C SER A 229 2.80 -50.31 11.63
N LEU A 230 2.18 -49.31 12.26
CA LEU A 230 1.86 -49.35 13.69
C LEU A 230 0.76 -50.39 13.97
N ASP A 231 -0.25 -50.51 13.10
CA ASP A 231 -1.27 -51.56 13.15
C ASP A 231 -0.64 -52.95 13.00
N GLU A 232 0.30 -53.11 12.06
CA GLU A 232 0.99 -54.38 11.78
C GLU A 232 1.84 -54.85 12.98
N GLU A 233 2.57 -53.94 13.64
CA GLU A 233 3.24 -54.24 14.90
C GLU A 233 2.26 -54.59 16.04
N GLN A 234 0.99 -54.17 15.98
CA GLN A 234 0.01 -54.54 17.03
C GLN A 234 -0.31 -56.01 16.94
N SER A 235 -0.52 -56.49 15.73
CA SER A 235 -0.71 -57.91 15.45
C SER A 235 0.49 -58.74 15.93
N ARG A 236 1.72 -58.25 15.74
CA ARG A 236 2.94 -58.95 16.17
C ARG A 236 3.07 -58.99 17.70
N CYS A 237 2.88 -57.88 18.40
CA CYS A 237 2.85 -57.84 19.88
C CYS A 237 1.76 -58.76 20.46
N ASN A 238 0.57 -58.75 19.86
CA ASN A 238 -0.52 -59.64 20.28
C ASN A 238 -0.14 -61.13 20.09
N SER A 239 0.63 -61.47 19.05
CA SER A 239 1.12 -62.84 18.84
C SER A 239 2.20 -63.25 19.85
N LEU A 240 3.08 -62.32 20.26
CA LEU A 240 4.11 -62.55 21.28
C LEU A 240 3.52 -62.79 22.68
N GLY A 241 2.36 -62.20 22.98
CA GLY A 241 1.61 -62.49 24.21
C GLY A 241 1.25 -63.97 24.38
N SER A 242 1.14 -64.74 23.28
CA SER A 242 0.92 -66.19 23.35
C SER A 242 2.14 -66.98 23.85
N TRP A 243 3.35 -66.45 23.65
CA TRP A 243 4.60 -67.08 24.09
C TRP A 243 4.84 -66.93 25.59
N LEU A 244 4.42 -65.81 26.17
CA LEU A 244 4.45 -65.58 27.62
C LEU A 244 3.62 -66.62 28.41
N ASN A 245 2.58 -67.19 27.77
CA ASN A 245 1.66 -68.17 28.37
C ASN A 245 2.12 -69.64 28.26
N LEU A 246 3.21 -69.96 27.56
CA LEU A 246 3.71 -71.34 27.47
C LEU A 246 4.35 -71.75 28.80
N THR A 247 3.82 -72.70 29.57
CA THR A 247 4.43 -73.12 30.84
C THR A 247 5.68 -74.00 30.62
N ALA A 248 6.78 -73.68 31.29
CA ALA A 248 7.94 -74.58 31.37
C ALA A 248 7.59 -75.80 32.24
N GLN A 249 8.12 -76.99 31.90
CA GLN A 249 7.92 -78.19 32.72
C GLN A 249 8.79 -78.11 33.99
N SER A 250 8.22 -78.39 35.15
CA SER A 250 8.90 -78.25 36.44
C SER A 250 10.09 -79.21 36.55
N GLY A 251 11.29 -78.69 36.82
CA GLY A 251 12.51 -79.48 37.04
C GLY A 251 13.67 -79.21 36.09
N ASP A 252 13.53 -78.26 35.17
CA ASP A 252 14.60 -77.88 34.23
C ASP A 252 15.59 -76.88 34.85
N VAL A 253 16.90 -77.09 34.67
CA VAL A 253 17.96 -76.24 35.25
C VAL A 253 17.86 -74.78 34.79
N MET A 254 17.19 -74.51 33.67
CA MET A 254 16.99 -73.18 33.10
C MET A 254 15.69 -72.49 33.54
N GLU A 255 14.91 -73.04 34.48
CA GLU A 255 13.60 -72.50 34.87
C GLU A 255 13.69 -71.04 35.38
N PHE A 256 14.80 -70.69 36.05
CA PHE A 256 15.09 -69.31 36.49
C PHE A 256 15.40 -68.37 35.31
N GLU A 257 16.28 -68.77 34.39
CA GLU A 257 16.62 -67.97 33.20
C GLU A 257 15.42 -67.82 32.26
N ILE A 258 14.59 -68.85 32.12
CA ILE A 258 13.33 -68.79 31.38
C ILE A 258 12.35 -67.80 32.05
N SER A 259 12.32 -67.73 33.38
CA SER A 259 11.46 -66.80 34.12
C SER A 259 11.96 -65.36 34.01
N GLU A 260 13.27 -65.14 34.07
CA GLU A 260 13.87 -63.81 33.94
C GLU A 260 13.75 -63.27 32.51
N LEU A 261 13.93 -64.12 31.49
CA LEU A 261 13.69 -63.76 30.09
C LEU A 261 12.22 -63.39 29.83
N ARG A 262 11.26 -64.05 30.49
CA ARG A 262 9.85 -63.67 30.43
C ARG A 262 9.59 -62.33 31.08
N ARG A 263 10.20 -62.05 32.23
CA ARG A 263 10.07 -60.76 32.93
C ARG A 263 10.58 -59.62 32.04
N LEU A 264 11.76 -59.77 31.46
CA LEU A 264 12.33 -58.78 30.54
C LEU A 264 11.49 -58.61 29.26
N LEU A 265 10.96 -59.72 28.72
CA LEU A 265 10.06 -59.67 27.55
C LEU A 265 8.73 -58.95 27.88
N GLN A 266 8.19 -59.16 29.09
CA GLN A 266 6.99 -58.48 29.59
C GLN A 266 7.25 -56.97 29.75
N GLU A 267 8.39 -56.59 30.32
CA GLU A 267 8.79 -55.18 30.50
C GLU A 267 8.95 -54.45 29.16
N GLU A 268 9.59 -55.09 28.17
CA GLU A 268 9.65 -54.51 26.82
C GLU A 268 8.28 -54.49 26.13
N GLN A 269 7.43 -55.49 26.36
CA GLN A 269 6.08 -55.46 25.79
C GLN A 269 5.24 -54.30 26.36
N GLU A 270 5.34 -54.03 27.65
CA GLU A 270 4.68 -52.87 28.28
C GLU A 270 5.25 -51.53 27.78
N HIS A 271 6.56 -51.43 27.65
CA HIS A 271 7.23 -50.23 27.14
C HIS A 271 6.89 -49.98 25.67
N SER A 272 6.90 -51.01 24.83
CA SER A 272 6.48 -50.97 23.43
C SER A 272 5.03 -50.51 23.27
N VAL A 273 4.09 -51.05 24.07
CA VAL A 273 2.68 -50.62 24.07
C VAL A 273 2.52 -49.15 24.46
N LYS A 274 3.28 -48.66 25.46
CA LYS A 274 3.27 -47.24 25.86
C LYS A 274 3.80 -46.33 24.76
N MET A 275 4.97 -46.63 24.20
CA MET A 275 5.57 -45.86 23.10
C MET A 275 4.61 -45.79 21.90
N LYS A 276 3.99 -46.92 21.57
CA LYS A 276 3.01 -47.03 20.50
C LYS A 276 1.76 -46.19 20.72
N THR A 277 1.23 -46.17 21.93
CA THR A 277 0.05 -45.35 22.26
C THR A 277 0.36 -43.86 22.07
N CYS A 278 1.57 -43.43 22.46
CA CYS A 278 2.07 -42.08 22.17
C CYS A 278 2.22 -41.82 20.66
N LEU A 279 2.73 -42.77 19.89
CA LEU A 279 2.87 -42.65 18.43
C LEU A 279 1.50 -42.56 17.72
N TYR A 280 0.50 -43.35 18.11
CA TYR A 280 -0.86 -43.21 17.54
C TYR A 280 -1.46 -41.84 17.84
N SER A 281 -1.30 -41.35 19.08
CA SER A 281 -1.75 -40.02 19.47
C SER A 281 -1.09 -38.94 18.61
N ALA A 282 0.24 -39.02 18.43
CA ALA A 282 0.99 -38.10 17.58
C ALA A 282 0.55 -38.16 16.10
N VAL A 283 0.39 -39.36 15.54
CA VAL A 283 -0.09 -39.54 14.16
C VAL A 283 -1.48 -38.95 13.98
N THR A 284 -2.36 -39.12 14.95
CA THR A 284 -3.73 -38.59 14.92
C THR A 284 -3.72 -37.06 14.95
N MET A 285 -2.96 -36.45 15.87
CA MET A 285 -2.80 -34.99 15.94
C MET A 285 -2.22 -34.41 14.64
N ILE A 286 -1.20 -35.04 14.05
CA ILE A 286 -0.62 -34.57 12.79
C ILE A 286 -1.64 -34.70 11.65
N HIS A 287 -2.47 -35.75 11.64
CA HIS A 287 -3.52 -35.93 10.64
C HIS A 287 -4.60 -34.83 10.74
N GLU A 288 -5.02 -34.48 11.94
CA GLU A 288 -5.95 -33.37 12.21
C GLU A 288 -5.37 -32.04 11.72
N ILE A 289 -4.12 -31.73 12.09
CA ILE A 289 -3.43 -30.51 11.64
C ILE A 289 -3.35 -30.44 10.10
N LEU A 290 -3.02 -31.55 9.43
CA LEU A 290 -2.98 -31.57 7.96
C LEU A 290 -4.36 -31.40 7.32
N SER A 291 -5.41 -31.92 7.96
CA SER A 291 -6.80 -31.70 7.53
C SER A 291 -7.18 -30.23 7.65
N ASP A 292 -6.83 -29.59 8.77
CA ASP A 292 -7.07 -28.17 8.99
C ASP A 292 -6.32 -27.31 7.95
N PHE A 293 -5.05 -27.61 7.68
CA PHE A 293 -4.28 -26.95 6.62
C PHE A 293 -4.91 -27.09 5.24
N LYS A 294 -5.50 -28.26 4.95
CA LYS A 294 -6.22 -28.46 3.68
C LYS A 294 -7.45 -27.55 3.62
N SER A 295 -8.25 -27.51 4.68
CA SER A 295 -9.44 -26.64 4.74
C SER A 295 -9.09 -25.16 4.62
N LEU A 296 -8.03 -24.72 5.29
CA LEU A 296 -7.52 -23.35 5.19
C LEU A 296 -7.06 -23.02 3.76
N GLY A 297 -6.42 -23.96 3.07
CA GLY A 297 -6.05 -23.81 1.66
C GLY A 297 -7.27 -23.61 0.75
N GLU A 298 -8.36 -24.36 0.97
CA GLU A 298 -9.61 -24.21 0.23
C GLU A 298 -10.29 -22.86 0.51
N GLU A 299 -10.27 -22.38 1.76
CA GLU A 299 -10.78 -21.06 2.12
C GLU A 299 -9.97 -19.92 1.50
N LEU A 300 -8.64 -20.02 1.51
CA LEU A 300 -7.77 -19.02 0.87
C LEU A 300 -8.00 -18.94 -0.63
N GLU A 301 -8.24 -20.08 -1.29
CA GLU A 301 -8.56 -20.10 -2.72
C GLU A 301 -9.90 -19.45 -3.02
N LYS A 302 -10.90 -19.67 -2.15
CA LYS A 302 -12.19 -18.99 -2.22
C LYS A 302 -12.05 -17.48 -2.06
N VAL A 303 -11.26 -17.02 -1.08
CA VAL A 303 -10.98 -15.59 -0.86
C VAL A 303 -10.26 -14.98 -2.07
N ARG A 304 -9.30 -15.70 -2.68
CA ARG A 304 -8.64 -15.27 -3.92
C ARG A 304 -9.62 -15.12 -5.08
N ALA A 305 -10.50 -16.09 -5.27
CA ALA A 305 -11.53 -16.03 -6.30
C ALA A 305 -12.47 -14.82 -6.08
N ASP A 306 -12.92 -14.60 -4.84
CA ASP A 306 -13.75 -13.44 -4.48
C ASP A 306 -13.02 -12.11 -4.71
N HIS A 307 -11.72 -12.03 -4.41
CA HIS A 307 -10.90 -10.85 -4.69
C HIS A 307 -10.81 -10.57 -6.20
N ALA A 308 -10.53 -11.59 -7.01
CA ALA A 308 -10.44 -11.45 -8.46
C ALA A 308 -11.75 -10.96 -9.08
N VAL A 309 -12.90 -11.44 -8.58
CA VAL A 309 -14.22 -10.96 -9.01
C VAL A 309 -14.44 -9.50 -8.62
N LYS A 310 -14.09 -9.10 -7.39
CA LYS A 310 -14.21 -7.70 -6.94
C LYS A 310 -13.33 -6.76 -7.75
N GLU A 311 -12.10 -7.17 -8.05
CA GLU A 311 -11.17 -6.39 -8.87
C GLU A 311 -11.69 -6.22 -10.30
N SER A 312 -12.23 -7.30 -10.90
CA SER A 312 -12.90 -7.22 -12.21
C SER A 312 -14.09 -6.27 -12.20
N HIS A 313 -14.93 -6.31 -11.16
CA HIS A 313 -16.04 -5.38 -11.00
C HIS A 313 -15.58 -3.93 -10.83
N SER A 314 -14.52 -3.69 -10.06
CA SER A 314 -13.94 -2.35 -9.89
C SER A 314 -13.42 -1.79 -11.21
N LEU A 315 -12.67 -2.61 -11.98
CA LEU A 315 -12.15 -2.22 -13.29
C LEU A 315 -13.28 -1.92 -14.28
N ALA A 316 -14.33 -2.75 -14.32
CA ALA A 316 -15.48 -2.54 -15.18
C ALA A 316 -16.24 -1.25 -14.83
N TYR A 317 -16.36 -0.94 -13.53
CA TYR A 317 -16.98 0.30 -13.07
C TYR A 317 -16.17 1.54 -13.49
N ASP A 318 -14.84 1.52 -13.29
CA ASP A 318 -13.94 2.60 -13.71
C ASP A 318 -13.98 2.81 -15.22
N GLU A 319 -14.01 1.74 -16.01
CA GLU A 319 -14.10 1.80 -17.46
C GLU A 319 -15.44 2.41 -17.91
N MET A 320 -16.55 2.01 -17.26
CA MET A 320 -17.87 2.57 -17.52
C MET A 320 -17.94 4.07 -17.19
N GLN A 321 -17.36 4.51 -16.07
CA GLN A 321 -17.27 5.93 -15.74
C GLN A 321 -16.43 6.70 -16.76
N LYS A 322 -15.24 6.21 -17.10
CA LYS A 322 -14.37 6.84 -18.13
C LYS A 322 -15.08 6.94 -19.47
N LYS A 323 -15.89 5.94 -19.84
CA LYS A 323 -16.71 5.98 -21.05
C LYS A 323 -17.80 7.06 -20.95
N GLY A 324 -18.52 7.13 -19.84
CA GLY A 324 -19.54 8.17 -19.61
C GLY A 324 -18.98 9.59 -19.63
N PHE A 325 -17.78 9.82 -19.08
CA PHE A 325 -17.10 11.11 -19.19
C PHE A 325 -16.67 11.43 -20.62
N ARG A 326 -16.15 10.44 -21.37
CA ARG A 326 -15.81 10.61 -22.80
C ARG A 326 -17.02 10.99 -23.63
N GLU A 327 -18.14 10.29 -23.47
CA GLU A 327 -19.38 10.60 -24.21
C GLU A 327 -19.90 12.02 -23.90
N ARG A 328 -19.79 12.49 -22.64
CA ARG A 328 -20.13 13.87 -22.27
C ARG A 328 -19.17 14.88 -22.90
N LEU A 329 -17.87 14.59 -22.89
CA LEU A 329 -16.86 15.41 -23.55
C LEU A 329 -17.12 15.53 -25.05
N ASP A 330 -17.39 14.41 -25.72
CA ASP A 330 -17.71 14.38 -27.16
C ASP A 330 -18.98 15.18 -27.45
N SER A 331 -20.02 15.07 -26.61
CA SER A 331 -21.23 15.87 -26.75
C SER A 331 -20.98 17.37 -26.57
N LEU A 332 -20.16 17.77 -25.60
CA LEU A 332 -19.81 19.17 -25.38
C LEU A 332 -18.95 19.73 -26.52
N THR A 333 -17.99 18.94 -27.01
CA THR A 333 -17.18 19.28 -28.18
C THR A 333 -18.05 19.47 -29.42
N ALA A 334 -19.00 18.57 -29.68
CA ALA A 334 -19.93 18.70 -30.80
C ALA A 334 -20.78 19.99 -30.69
N LYS A 335 -21.29 20.31 -29.50
CA LYS A 335 -22.02 21.56 -29.25
C LYS A 335 -21.15 22.80 -29.45
N LEU A 336 -19.87 22.74 -29.05
CA LEU A 336 -18.93 23.84 -29.26
C LEU A 336 -18.70 24.08 -30.75
N VAL A 337 -18.44 23.02 -31.51
CA VAL A 337 -18.26 23.09 -32.98
C VAL A 337 -19.51 23.66 -33.65
N GLU A 338 -20.71 23.23 -33.27
CA GLU A 338 -21.97 23.78 -33.81
C GLU A 338 -22.10 25.29 -33.53
N LYS A 339 -21.68 25.74 -32.34
CA LYS A 339 -21.67 27.17 -31.99
C LYS A 339 -20.62 27.95 -32.77
N GLU A 340 -19.44 27.38 -32.99
CA GLU A 340 -18.38 27.99 -33.82
C GLU A 340 -18.82 28.12 -35.27
N GLU A 341 -19.48 27.10 -35.82
CA GLU A 341 -20.08 27.15 -37.16
C GLU A 341 -21.15 28.25 -37.27
N ALA A 342 -22.05 28.34 -36.28
CA ALA A 342 -23.07 29.39 -36.22
C ALA A 342 -22.45 30.80 -36.12
N LEU A 343 -21.37 30.95 -35.34
CA LEU A 343 -20.62 32.20 -35.24
C LEU A 343 -19.98 32.57 -36.59
N ALA A 344 -19.34 31.61 -37.26
CA ALA A 344 -18.72 31.82 -38.56
C ALA A 344 -19.75 32.23 -39.62
N ILE A 345 -20.95 31.63 -39.61
CA ILE A 345 -22.07 32.04 -40.47
C ILE A 345 -22.48 33.48 -40.17
N SER A 346 -22.65 33.84 -38.89
CA SER A 346 -23.00 35.20 -38.47
C SER A 346 -21.95 36.23 -38.89
N GLN A 347 -20.66 35.92 -38.74
CA GLN A 347 -19.56 36.77 -39.18
C GLN A 347 -19.56 36.98 -40.70
N ARG A 348 -19.84 35.94 -41.50
CA ARG A 348 -20.01 36.07 -42.95
C ARG A 348 -21.18 36.98 -43.32
N HIS A 349 -22.32 36.84 -42.63
CA HIS A 349 -23.47 37.73 -42.83
C HIS A 349 -23.12 39.19 -42.51
N LEU A 350 -22.44 39.44 -41.39
CA LEU A 350 -21.97 40.77 -41.00
C LEU A 350 -21.02 41.37 -42.05
N ALA A 351 -20.05 40.59 -42.54
CA ALA A 351 -19.14 41.03 -43.59
C ALA A 351 -19.88 41.39 -44.89
N SER A 352 -20.87 40.58 -45.30
CA SER A 352 -21.70 40.88 -46.45
C SER A 352 -22.52 42.16 -46.26
N LEU A 353 -23.01 42.41 -45.05
CA LEU A 353 -23.79 43.62 -44.73
C LEU A 353 -22.91 44.87 -44.73
N HIS A 354 -21.69 44.78 -44.19
CA HIS A 354 -20.70 45.85 -44.29
C HIS A 354 -20.36 46.20 -45.74
N GLU A 355 -20.21 45.20 -46.61
CA GLU A 355 -19.94 45.45 -48.03
C GLU A 355 -21.13 46.11 -48.75
N ALA A 356 -22.35 45.68 -48.45
CA ALA A 356 -23.56 46.31 -48.98
C ALA A 356 -23.67 47.79 -48.55
N VAL A 357 -23.37 48.10 -47.28
CA VAL A 357 -23.34 49.49 -46.78
C VAL A 357 -22.24 50.31 -47.45
N ARG A 358 -21.05 49.72 -47.67
CA ARG A 358 -19.94 50.38 -48.36
C ARG A 358 -20.32 50.76 -49.79
N LEU A 359 -20.94 49.84 -50.53
CA LEU A 359 -21.42 50.08 -51.89
C LEU A 359 -22.49 51.18 -51.94
N GLN A 360 -23.47 51.13 -51.03
CA GLN A 360 -24.51 52.16 -50.93
C GLN A 360 -23.95 53.54 -50.60
N ASN A 361 -22.93 53.63 -49.74
CA ASN A 361 -22.27 54.90 -49.43
C ASN A 361 -21.47 55.43 -50.62
N ALA A 362 -20.79 54.56 -51.38
CA ALA A 362 -20.11 54.95 -52.60
C ALA A 362 -21.07 55.46 -53.69
N GLU A 363 -22.26 54.86 -53.81
CA GLU A 363 -23.33 55.35 -54.70
C GLU A 363 -23.84 56.74 -54.29
N LYS A 364 -23.99 56.99 -52.98
CA LYS A 364 -24.39 58.30 -52.45
C LYS A 364 -23.30 59.37 -52.63
N GLU A 365 -22.03 59.03 -52.47
CA GLU A 365 -20.91 59.95 -52.74
C GLU A 365 -20.77 60.25 -54.24
N GLY A 366 -21.02 59.27 -55.13
CA GLY A 366 -21.11 59.51 -56.57
C GLY A 366 -22.27 60.43 -56.96
N ALA A 367 -23.43 60.27 -56.32
CA ALA A 367 -24.59 61.13 -56.53
C ALA A 367 -24.42 62.55 -55.98
N PHE A 368 -23.56 62.75 -54.98
CA PHE A 368 -23.27 64.07 -54.39
C PHE A 368 -22.38 64.95 -55.29
N SER A 369 -21.76 64.38 -56.33
CA SER A 369 -20.95 65.12 -57.30
C SER A 369 -21.73 65.72 -58.49
N PHE A 370 -23.04 65.43 -58.63
CA PHE A 370 -23.82 65.76 -59.83
C PHE A 370 -25.06 66.66 -59.63
N LEU A 371 -25.50 66.97 -58.40
CA LEU A 371 -26.69 67.82 -58.20
C LEU A 371 -26.39 69.08 -57.37
N GLY A 372 -25.83 70.08 -58.04
CA GLY A 372 -26.00 71.47 -57.63
C GLY A 372 -27.35 71.98 -58.13
N ILE A 373 -28.13 72.58 -57.21
CA ILE A 373 -29.37 73.35 -57.44
C ILE A 373 -30.62 72.49 -57.61
N TYR A 374 -31.41 72.30 -56.54
CA TYR A 374 -32.87 72.50 -56.43
C TYR A 374 -33.24 72.45 -54.93
N GLY A 375 -34.01 73.42 -54.42
CA GLY A 375 -35.40 73.16 -54.03
C GLY A 375 -35.60 73.26 -52.51
N SER A 376 -36.01 74.43 -52.01
CA SER A 376 -36.30 74.69 -50.59
C SER A 376 -37.47 73.88 -49.99
N GLY A 377 -38.15 73.07 -50.82
CA GLY A 377 -39.14 72.07 -50.39
C GLY A 377 -38.53 70.68 -50.08
N GLU A 378 -37.52 70.24 -50.84
CA GLU A 378 -36.83 68.96 -50.60
C GLU A 378 -36.02 68.98 -49.30
N VAL A 379 -35.44 70.14 -48.94
CA VAL A 379 -34.74 70.33 -47.67
C VAL A 379 -35.66 70.10 -46.47
N LYS A 380 -36.96 70.42 -46.56
CA LYS A 380 -37.91 70.14 -45.47
C LYS A 380 -38.24 68.66 -45.35
N VAL A 381 -38.45 67.97 -46.46
CA VAL A 381 -38.70 66.52 -46.48
C VAL A 381 -37.48 65.75 -46.01
N LEU A 382 -36.29 66.12 -46.46
CA LEU A 382 -35.02 65.54 -46.00
C LEU A 382 -34.75 65.85 -44.53
N LYS A 383 -35.09 67.04 -44.05
CA LYS A 383 -34.95 67.39 -42.62
C LYS A 383 -35.92 66.59 -41.74
N GLU A 384 -37.13 66.32 -42.22
CA GLU A 384 -38.09 65.44 -41.52
C GLU A 384 -37.61 63.97 -41.54
N GLN A 385 -37.07 63.49 -42.67
CA GLN A 385 -36.49 62.15 -42.77
C GLN A 385 -35.25 61.98 -41.88
N VAL A 386 -34.34 62.97 -41.85
CA VAL A 386 -33.17 62.96 -40.97
C VAL A 386 -33.59 62.99 -39.50
N LYS A 387 -34.65 63.74 -39.17
CA LYS A 387 -35.21 63.74 -37.81
C LYS A 387 -35.79 62.38 -37.45
N ASN A 388 -36.59 61.77 -38.31
CA ASN A 388 -37.15 60.43 -38.08
C ASN A 388 -36.05 59.37 -37.93
N LEU A 389 -35.02 59.40 -38.78
CA LEU A 389 -33.87 58.50 -38.67
C LEU A 389 -33.06 58.76 -37.40
N SER A 390 -32.92 60.03 -36.98
CA SER A 390 -32.26 60.38 -35.73
C SER A 390 -33.04 59.87 -34.52
N ASP A 391 -34.37 59.97 -34.54
CA ASP A 391 -35.25 59.46 -33.49
C ASP A 391 -35.22 57.92 -33.46
N GLU A 392 -35.17 57.25 -34.62
CA GLU A 392 -35.06 55.80 -34.75
C GLU A 392 -33.71 55.25 -34.28
N VAL A 393 -32.61 55.95 -34.61
CA VAL A 393 -31.27 55.63 -34.10
C VAL A 393 -31.20 55.84 -32.58
N GLN A 394 -31.83 56.89 -32.06
CA GLN A 394 -31.89 57.12 -30.62
C GLN A 394 -32.69 56.01 -29.91
N ALA A 395 -33.85 55.62 -30.46
CA ALA A 395 -34.64 54.51 -29.95
C ALA A 395 -33.86 53.18 -29.95
N LYS A 396 -33.11 52.90 -31.03
CA LYS A 396 -32.25 51.71 -31.13
C LYS A 396 -31.07 51.76 -30.15
N LYS A 397 -30.52 52.95 -29.87
CA LYS A 397 -29.46 53.13 -28.87
C LYS A 397 -29.98 52.87 -27.47
N ASP A 398 -31.18 53.35 -27.15
CA ASP A 398 -31.84 53.11 -25.86
C ASP A 398 -32.18 51.62 -25.68
N GLU A 399 -32.65 50.95 -26.74
CA GLU A 399 -32.90 49.50 -26.76
C GLU A 399 -31.59 48.68 -26.58
N LEU A 400 -30.50 49.09 -27.23
CA LEU A 400 -29.19 48.47 -27.07
C LEU A 400 -28.65 48.65 -25.64
N GLN A 401 -28.85 49.83 -25.05
CA GLN A 401 -28.45 50.11 -23.67
C GLN A 401 -29.24 49.26 -22.67
N ALA A 402 -30.56 49.10 -22.88
CA ALA A 402 -31.39 48.19 -22.08
C ALA A 402 -30.92 46.74 -22.21
N ASN A 403 -30.61 46.27 -23.42
CA ASN A 403 -30.07 44.93 -23.65
C ASN A 403 -28.69 44.74 -23.00
N MET A 404 -27.82 45.75 -23.01
CA MET A 404 -26.53 45.69 -22.29
C MET A 404 -26.71 45.56 -20.78
N GLN A 405 -27.67 46.28 -20.20
CA GLN A 405 -28.01 46.14 -18.78
C GLN A 405 -28.54 44.75 -18.47
N GLN A 406 -29.43 44.21 -19.32
CA GLN A 406 -29.95 42.86 -19.15
C GLN A 406 -28.86 41.78 -19.28
N ILE A 407 -27.91 41.94 -20.21
CA ILE A 407 -26.75 41.04 -20.33
C ILE A 407 -25.87 41.11 -19.08
N GLN A 408 -25.69 42.29 -18.49
CA GLN A 408 -24.95 42.42 -17.23
C GLN A 408 -25.66 41.69 -16.09
N THR A 409 -26.98 41.87 -15.95
CA THR A 409 -27.79 41.17 -14.94
C THR A 409 -27.72 39.66 -15.10
N LEU A 410 -27.88 39.15 -16.33
CA LEU A 410 -27.78 37.71 -16.61
C LEU A 410 -26.38 37.15 -16.33
N ARG A 411 -25.32 37.93 -16.56
CA ARG A 411 -23.94 37.51 -16.23
C ARG A 411 -23.74 37.37 -14.72
N THR A 412 -24.26 38.29 -13.92
CA THR A 412 -24.23 38.17 -12.46
C THR A 412 -25.03 36.96 -11.98
N GLU A 413 -26.21 36.72 -12.55
CA GLU A 413 -27.05 35.56 -12.19
C GLU A 413 -26.36 34.23 -12.53
N VAL A 414 -25.68 34.14 -13.67
CA VAL A 414 -24.88 32.96 -14.04
C VAL A 414 -23.70 32.75 -13.10
N GLN A 415 -23.02 33.82 -12.68
CA GLN A 415 -21.95 33.72 -11.68
C GLN A 415 -22.46 33.24 -10.32
N GLU A 416 -23.62 33.73 -9.87
CA GLU A 416 -24.26 33.27 -8.65
C GLU A 416 -24.66 31.79 -8.73
N LEU A 417 -25.25 31.37 -9.86
CA LEU A 417 -25.60 29.97 -10.11
C LEU A 417 -24.36 29.07 -10.17
N GLN A 418 -23.24 29.54 -10.71
CA GLN A 418 -21.98 28.80 -10.67
C GLN A 418 -21.48 28.62 -9.23
N GLY A 419 -21.51 29.67 -8.40
CA GLY A 419 -21.13 29.56 -6.99
C GLY A 419 -22.03 28.60 -6.19
N VAL A 420 -23.33 28.59 -6.47
CA VAL A 420 -24.27 27.62 -5.88
C VAL A 420 -23.94 26.20 -6.36
N ASN A 421 -23.64 26.01 -7.64
CA ASN A 421 -23.27 24.70 -8.19
C ASN A 421 -22.01 24.13 -7.55
N ASP A 422 -20.98 24.95 -7.36
CA ASP A 422 -19.74 24.55 -6.68
C ASP A 422 -20.02 24.14 -5.22
N THR A 423 -20.91 24.88 -4.54
CA THR A 423 -21.34 24.54 -3.18
C THR A 423 -22.10 23.21 -3.14
N VAL A 424 -23.00 22.96 -4.10
CA VAL A 424 -23.73 21.69 -4.22
C VAL A 424 -22.75 20.53 -4.45
N MET A 425 -21.75 20.69 -5.33
CA MET A 425 -20.74 19.65 -5.57
C MET A 425 -19.96 19.30 -4.29
N VAL A 426 -19.57 20.30 -3.50
CA VAL A 426 -18.88 20.07 -2.22
C VAL A 426 -19.79 19.33 -1.24
N LEU A 427 -21.07 19.72 -1.13
CA LEU A 427 -22.03 19.08 -0.24
C LEU A 427 -22.35 17.64 -0.67
N GLU A 428 -22.45 17.37 -1.97
CA GLU A 428 -22.62 16.01 -2.49
C GLU A 428 -21.44 15.11 -2.16
N GLU A 429 -20.21 15.62 -2.28
CA GLU A 429 -19.03 14.84 -1.95
C GLU A 429 -18.91 14.59 -0.44
N GLN A 430 -19.23 15.59 0.39
CA GLN A 430 -19.35 15.41 1.85
C GLN A 430 -20.42 14.37 2.21
N ALA A 431 -21.57 14.37 1.54
CA ALA A 431 -22.62 13.40 1.78
C ALA A 431 -22.18 11.97 1.44
N LYS A 432 -21.43 11.78 0.35
CA LYS A 432 -20.86 10.47 -0.01
C LYS A 432 -19.85 9.98 1.02
N ILE A 433 -18.97 10.86 1.49
CA ILE A 433 -17.98 10.52 2.52
C ILE A 433 -18.71 10.08 3.80
N TYR A 434 -19.70 10.85 4.27
CA TYR A 434 -20.45 10.45 5.45
C TYR A 434 -21.21 9.14 5.26
N GLN A 435 -21.78 8.90 4.08
CA GLN A 435 -22.43 7.62 3.81
C GLN A 435 -21.44 6.45 3.89
N ALA A 436 -20.25 6.60 3.30
CA ALA A 436 -19.20 5.59 3.37
C ALA A 436 -18.73 5.34 4.82
N ASP A 437 -18.57 6.40 5.61
CA ASP A 437 -18.21 6.30 7.03
C ASP A 437 -19.28 5.58 7.85
N PHE A 438 -20.56 5.89 7.62
CA PHE A 438 -21.68 5.20 8.29
C PHE A 438 -21.75 3.72 7.93
N GLU A 439 -21.51 3.36 6.66
CA GLU A 439 -21.46 1.96 6.22
C GLU A 439 -20.26 1.22 6.81
N ALA A 440 -19.10 1.86 6.89
CA ALA A 440 -17.91 1.32 7.52
C ALA A 440 -18.13 1.10 9.02
N GLU A 441 -18.70 2.08 9.73
CA GLU A 441 -19.01 1.95 11.16
C GLU A 441 -20.03 0.84 11.41
N ARG A 442 -21.05 0.73 10.55
CA ARG A 442 -22.02 -0.37 10.64
C ARG A 442 -21.35 -1.73 10.50
N LYS A 443 -20.49 -1.92 9.49
CA LYS A 443 -19.73 -3.17 9.31
C LYS A 443 -18.81 -3.47 10.48
N ALA A 444 -18.12 -2.46 11.01
CA ALA A 444 -17.27 -2.60 12.18
C ALA A 444 -18.07 -3.04 13.42
N ARG A 445 -19.28 -2.49 13.62
CA ARG A 445 -20.18 -2.92 14.70
C ARG A 445 -20.64 -4.37 14.51
N GLU A 446 -21.02 -4.77 13.30
CA GLU A 446 -21.41 -6.15 12.99
C GLU A 446 -20.27 -7.15 13.30
N LEU A 447 -19.03 -6.82 12.90
CA LEU A 447 -17.84 -7.61 13.24
C LEU A 447 -17.58 -7.68 14.74
N LEU A 448 -17.74 -6.56 15.46
CA LEU A 448 -17.54 -6.51 16.91
C LEU A 448 -18.58 -7.37 17.64
N VAL A 449 -19.83 -7.38 17.18
CA VAL A 449 -20.86 -8.28 17.73
C VAL A 449 -20.49 -9.74 17.47
N ALA A 450 -20.08 -10.10 16.26
CA ALA A 450 -19.65 -11.46 15.94
C ALA A 450 -18.46 -11.91 16.79
N GLU A 451 -17.46 -11.05 16.98
CA GLU A 451 -16.30 -11.33 17.82
C GLU A 451 -16.69 -11.48 19.30
N LYS A 452 -17.60 -10.63 19.79
CA LYS A 452 -18.16 -10.75 21.14
C LYS A 452 -18.86 -12.09 21.32
N GLU A 453 -19.67 -12.54 20.36
CA GLU A 453 -20.35 -13.82 20.40
C GLU A 453 -19.35 -14.99 20.43
N ARG A 454 -18.30 -14.92 19.61
CA ARG A 454 -17.21 -15.91 19.59
C ARG A 454 -16.52 -16.00 20.96
N VAL A 455 -16.10 -14.88 21.52
CA VAL A 455 -15.43 -14.84 22.84
C VAL A 455 -16.33 -15.37 23.96
N VAL A 456 -17.63 -15.07 23.90
CA VAL A 456 -18.59 -15.61 24.88
C VAL A 456 -18.70 -17.14 24.77
N GLU A 457 -18.68 -17.69 23.56
CA GLU A 457 -18.71 -19.14 23.36
C GLU A 457 -17.41 -19.81 23.79
N ASP A 458 -16.25 -19.23 23.46
CA ASP A 458 -14.94 -19.70 23.93
C ASP A 458 -14.88 -19.72 25.47
N PHE A 459 -15.40 -18.67 26.11
CA PHE A 459 -15.49 -18.60 27.56
C PHE A 459 -16.38 -19.72 28.12
N ARG A 460 -17.53 -20.02 27.50
CA ARG A 460 -18.38 -21.15 27.90
C ARG A 460 -17.65 -22.49 27.77
N HIS A 461 -16.88 -22.70 26.70
CA HIS A 461 -16.09 -23.91 26.53
C HIS A 461 -15.01 -24.05 27.60
N LEU A 462 -14.30 -22.96 27.91
CA LEU A 462 -13.29 -22.93 28.98
C LEU A 462 -13.88 -23.22 30.35
N VAL A 463 -15.04 -22.64 30.69
CA VAL A 463 -15.73 -22.92 31.96
C VAL A 463 -16.08 -24.41 32.07
N LYS A 464 -16.68 -25.00 31.02
CA LYS A 464 -16.98 -26.44 31.00
C LYS A 464 -15.73 -27.31 31.18
N ARG A 465 -14.62 -26.94 30.53
CA ARG A 465 -13.34 -27.65 30.66
C ARG A 465 -12.78 -27.53 32.08
N ASN A 466 -12.82 -26.34 32.67
CA ASN A 466 -12.37 -26.11 34.04
C ASN A 466 -13.21 -26.88 35.05
N GLU A 467 -14.54 -26.94 34.87
CA GLU A 467 -15.43 -27.77 35.70
C GLU A 467 -15.07 -29.26 35.60
N ALA A 468 -14.77 -29.75 34.40
CA ALA A 468 -14.34 -31.15 34.19
C ALA A 468 -12.99 -31.44 34.86
N LEU A 469 -12.02 -30.54 34.72
CA LEU A 469 -10.72 -30.66 35.39
C LEU A 469 -10.84 -30.59 36.92
N LEU A 470 -11.67 -29.70 37.45
CA LEU A 470 -11.98 -29.62 38.88
C LEU A 470 -12.58 -30.93 39.41
N LYS A 471 -13.48 -31.56 38.65
CA LYS A 471 -14.00 -32.89 39.00
C LYS A 471 -12.88 -33.94 39.02
N GLN A 472 -12.02 -33.99 38.00
CA GLN A 472 -10.89 -34.93 37.96
C GLN A 472 -9.92 -34.72 39.12
N VAL A 473 -9.58 -33.47 39.47
CA VAL A 473 -8.73 -33.16 40.63
C VAL A 473 -9.37 -33.62 41.93
N ASN A 474 -10.67 -33.37 42.11
CA ASN A 474 -11.40 -33.84 43.30
C ASN A 474 -11.48 -35.37 43.37
N GLU A 475 -11.63 -36.06 42.24
CA GLU A 475 -11.60 -37.53 42.18
C GLU A 475 -10.21 -38.08 42.52
N LEU A 476 -9.13 -37.40 42.11
CA LEU A 476 -7.75 -37.77 42.46
C LEU A 476 -7.40 -37.46 43.92
N GLN A 477 -8.05 -36.48 44.55
CA GLN A 477 -7.82 -36.15 45.96
C GLN A 477 -8.59 -37.06 46.93
N ASN A 478 -9.69 -37.68 46.48
CA ASN A 478 -10.54 -38.54 47.30
C ASN A 478 -10.23 -40.05 47.13
N ASN A 479 -9.34 -40.41 46.21
CA ASN A 479 -8.74 -41.73 46.05
C ASN A 479 -7.31 -41.71 46.60
#